data_AF-A0A922EFL6-F1
#
_entry.id   AF-A0A922EFL6-F1
#
_cell.length_a   1.000
_cell.length_b   1.000
_cell.length_c   1.000
_cell.angle_alpha   90.00
_cell.angle_beta   90.00
_cell.angle_gamma   90.00
#
_symmetry.space_group_name_H-M   'P 1'
#
loop_
_entity.id
_entity.type
_entity.pdbx_description
1 polymer ?
#
loop_
_entity_poly.entity_id
_entity_poly.type
_entity_poly.pdbx_seq_one_letter_code
_entity_poly.pdbx_strand_id
1 'polypeptide(L)'
;MGFSQEHNEQTRCSELAKSSTFYRSLYSEIEEVGWELLVRLGGDLTFLSFRILDAKSRVHFVEIELDETYPKSPPRASADVPYIFDLKWSISSRLKDVVQQFQKHLEKLQEFWSTLDDIDKSLWVVDPKQPSRSMSHRQINIGQKTDHTWKILHVFWRLNCQGPLMYRRMTNKLNVEFVMLNVFL
;
A
#
# COMPACT_ATOMS: atom_id res chain seq x y z
N MET A 1 13.90 -49.99 20.29
CA MET A 1 13.80 -49.04 19.15
C MET A 1 12.41 -48.42 18.99
N GLY A 2 11.38 -48.73 19.81
CA GLY A 2 10.01 -48.21 19.62
C GLY A 2 9.68 -46.82 20.20
N PHE A 3 10.42 -46.33 21.21
CA PHE A 3 10.06 -45.07 21.90
C PHE A 3 10.37 -43.79 21.10
N SER A 4 11.31 -43.82 20.16
CA SER A 4 11.67 -42.65 19.35
C SER A 4 10.70 -42.40 18.18
N GLN A 5 9.95 -43.41 17.78
CA GLN A 5 9.02 -43.35 16.64
C GLN A 5 7.68 -42.72 17.03
N GLU A 6 7.13 -43.09 18.19
CA GLU A 6 5.87 -42.53 18.72
C GLU A 6 5.98 -41.03 19.03
N HIS A 7 7.09 -40.58 19.61
CA HIS A 7 7.30 -39.15 19.90
C HIS A 7 7.34 -38.31 18.61
N ASN A 8 7.95 -38.82 17.54
CA ASN A 8 8.05 -38.13 16.26
C ASN A 8 6.69 -38.07 15.53
N GLU A 9 5.90 -39.14 15.61
CA GLU A 9 4.55 -39.19 15.05
C GLU A 9 3.58 -38.26 15.79
N GLN A 10 3.68 -38.16 17.12
CA GLN A 10 2.87 -37.25 17.93
C GLN A 10 3.13 -35.78 17.59
N THR A 11 4.41 -35.40 17.42
CA THR A 11 4.81 -34.06 16.98
C THR A 11 4.23 -33.73 15.61
N ARG A 12 4.36 -34.64 14.64
CA ARG A 12 3.84 -34.46 13.28
C ARG A 12 2.31 -34.32 13.25
N CYS A 13 1.60 -35.12 14.03
CA CYS A 13 0.13 -35.04 14.15
C CYS A 13 -0.32 -33.72 14.78
N SER A 14 0.42 -33.20 15.77
CA SER A 14 0.13 -31.89 16.37
C SER A 14 0.35 -30.73 15.40
N GLU A 15 1.43 -30.77 14.61
CA GLU A 15 1.74 -29.75 13.60
C GLU A 15 0.69 -29.71 12.50
N LEU A 16 0.31 -30.86 11.95
CA LEU A 16 -0.75 -30.95 10.94
C LEU A 16 -2.10 -30.43 11.46
N ALA A 17 -2.43 -30.72 12.72
CA ALA A 17 -3.65 -30.20 13.34
C ALA A 17 -3.61 -28.66 13.48
N LYS A 18 -2.47 -28.09 13.90
CA LYS A 18 -2.27 -26.63 14.00
C LYS A 18 -2.42 -25.95 12.64
N SER A 19 -1.76 -26.48 11.61
CA SER A 19 -1.89 -25.97 10.24
C SER A 19 -3.33 -26.06 9.74
N SER A 20 -4.03 -27.17 9.99
CA SER A 20 -5.45 -27.33 9.64
C SER A 20 -6.33 -26.28 10.33
N THR A 21 -6.14 -26.02 11.63
CA THR A 21 -6.90 -24.99 12.34
C THR A 21 -6.59 -23.58 11.84
N PHE A 22 -5.32 -23.30 11.51
CA PHE A 22 -4.90 -22.04 10.93
C PHE A 22 -5.60 -21.78 9.59
N TYR A 23 -5.53 -22.74 8.66
CA TYR A 23 -6.16 -22.59 7.35
C TYR A 23 -7.67 -22.42 7.45
N ARG A 24 -8.35 -23.18 8.31
CA ARG A 24 -9.80 -23.01 8.53
C ARG A 24 -10.14 -21.62 9.08
N SER A 25 -9.35 -21.10 10.01
CA SER A 25 -9.53 -19.73 10.50
C SER A 25 -9.33 -18.72 9.38
N LEU A 26 -8.26 -18.86 8.60
CA LEU A 26 -7.94 -17.94 7.51
C LEU A 26 -9.03 -17.93 6.43
N TYR A 27 -9.54 -19.10 6.03
CA TYR A 27 -10.65 -19.19 5.10
C TYR A 27 -11.92 -18.52 5.62
N SER A 28 -12.22 -18.70 6.91
CA SER A 28 -13.34 -17.99 7.57
C SER A 28 -13.12 -16.48 7.58
N GLU A 29 -11.90 -16.00 7.78
CA GLU A 29 -11.58 -14.57 7.75
C GLU A 29 -11.68 -13.98 6.34
N ILE A 30 -11.29 -14.73 5.30
CA ILE A 30 -11.48 -14.33 3.90
C ILE A 30 -12.98 -14.24 3.58
N GLU A 31 -13.78 -15.21 4.04
CA GLU A 31 -15.24 -15.19 3.86
C GLU A 31 -15.88 -13.98 4.54
N GLU A 32 -15.42 -13.60 5.74
CA GLU A 32 -15.85 -12.37 6.42
C GLU A 32 -15.49 -11.09 5.67
N VAL A 33 -14.37 -11.08 4.95
CA VAL A 33 -13.96 -9.94 4.11
C VAL A 33 -14.79 -9.88 2.83
N GLY A 34 -15.06 -11.03 2.21
CA GLY A 34 -15.69 -11.16 0.91
C GLY A 34 -14.73 -11.76 -0.13
N TRP A 35 -15.11 -12.93 -0.67
CA TRP A 35 -14.35 -13.63 -1.70
C TRP A 35 -14.24 -12.84 -3.01
N GLU A 36 -15.23 -12.01 -3.30
CA GLU A 36 -15.28 -11.14 -4.47
C GLU A 36 -14.24 -10.01 -4.44
N LEU A 37 -13.74 -9.66 -3.25
CA LEU A 37 -12.69 -8.67 -3.09
C LEU A 37 -11.30 -9.31 -3.21
N LEU A 38 -11.18 -10.62 -3.00
CA LEU A 38 -9.90 -11.33 -3.07
C LEU A 38 -9.46 -11.49 -4.53
N VAL A 39 -8.28 -10.96 -4.86
CA VAL A 39 -7.70 -11.02 -6.22
C VAL A 39 -6.56 -12.01 -6.32
N ARG A 40 -5.74 -12.10 -5.26
CA ARG A 40 -4.62 -13.05 -5.20
C ARG A 40 -4.56 -13.71 -3.84
N LEU A 41 -4.26 -15.00 -3.86
CA LEU A 41 -3.99 -15.81 -2.69
C LEU A 41 -2.71 -16.63 -2.97
N GLY A 42 -1.72 -16.50 -2.10
CA GLY A 42 -0.47 -17.26 -2.19
C GLY A 42 -0.73 -18.76 -2.00
N GLY A 43 0.05 -19.61 -2.67
CA GLY A 43 -0.14 -21.07 -2.58
C GLY A 43 0.12 -21.64 -1.18
N ASP A 44 0.94 -20.97 -0.39
CA ASP A 44 1.24 -21.24 1.02
C ASP A 44 0.29 -20.52 1.99
N LEU A 45 -0.67 -19.75 1.46
CA LEU A 45 -1.65 -18.96 2.22
C LEU A 45 -1.02 -17.90 3.14
N THR A 46 0.23 -17.51 2.88
CA THR A 46 0.92 -16.43 3.63
C THR A 46 0.73 -15.07 2.96
N PHE A 47 0.21 -15.03 1.74
CA PHE A 47 0.02 -13.79 0.99
C PHE A 47 -1.42 -13.66 0.50
N LEU A 48 -2.02 -12.49 0.69
CA LEU A 48 -3.35 -12.14 0.18
C LEU A 48 -3.32 -10.77 -0.48
N SER A 49 -4.13 -10.57 -1.51
CA SER A 49 -4.35 -9.25 -2.11
C SER A 49 -5.85 -9.01 -2.29
N PHE A 50 -6.34 -7.94 -1.68
CA PHE A 50 -7.74 -7.52 -1.78
C PHE A 50 -7.86 -6.26 -2.64
N ARG A 51 -8.83 -6.28 -3.57
CA ARG A 51 -9.22 -5.15 -4.39
C ARG A 51 -10.29 -4.33 -3.69
N ILE A 52 -10.04 -3.04 -3.55
CA ILE A 52 -10.91 -2.10 -2.85
C ILE A 52 -11.16 -0.90 -3.75
N LEU A 53 -12.43 -0.48 -3.83
CA LEU A 53 -12.82 0.73 -4.52
C LEU A 53 -12.92 1.86 -3.52
N ASP A 54 -12.38 3.03 -3.87
CA ASP A 54 -12.61 4.24 -3.10
C ASP A 54 -13.91 4.97 -3.52
N ALA A 55 -14.21 6.09 -2.85
CA ALA A 55 -15.43 6.88 -3.10
C ALA A 55 -15.54 7.40 -4.55
N LYS A 56 -14.43 7.51 -5.29
CA LYS A 56 -14.39 7.91 -6.70
C LYS A 56 -14.25 6.73 -7.65
N SER A 57 -14.54 5.51 -7.18
CA SER A 57 -14.43 4.27 -7.95
C SER A 57 -13.02 4.00 -8.49
N ARG A 58 -11.99 4.56 -7.86
CA ARG A 58 -10.59 4.21 -8.17
C ARG A 58 -10.27 2.88 -7.52
N VAL A 59 -9.55 2.04 -8.26
CA VAL A 59 -9.16 0.71 -7.81
C VAL A 59 -7.86 0.81 -7.01
N HIS A 60 -7.87 0.26 -5.81
CA HIS A 60 -6.72 0.12 -4.94
C HIS A 60 -6.55 -1.34 -4.55
N PHE A 61 -5.32 -1.75 -4.28
CA PHE A 61 -5.00 -3.09 -3.79
C PHE A 61 -4.28 -2.98 -2.46
N VAL A 62 -4.76 -3.72 -1.46
CA VAL A 62 -4.03 -3.96 -0.23
C VAL A 62 -3.47 -5.37 -0.27
N GLU A 63 -2.16 -5.45 -0.16
CA GLU A 63 -1.41 -6.70 -0.08
C GLU A 63 -1.08 -6.98 1.39
N ILE A 64 -1.40 -8.19 1.83
CA ILE A 64 -1.29 -8.63 3.21
C ILE A 64 -0.37 -9.86 3.23
N GLU A 65 0.72 -9.75 3.98
CA GLU A 65 1.65 -10.84 4.27
C GLU A 65 1.46 -11.31 5.71
N LEU A 66 1.22 -12.60 5.89
CA LEU A 66 1.05 -13.30 7.15
C LEU A 66 2.33 -14.04 7.48
N ASP A 67 2.81 -13.91 8.70
CA ASP A 67 3.92 -14.72 9.22
C ASP A 67 3.40 -15.78 10.21
N GLU A 68 4.31 -16.62 10.71
CA GLU A 68 4.00 -17.70 11.66
C GLU A 68 3.42 -17.21 13.00
N THR A 69 3.54 -15.91 13.28
CA THR A 69 3.06 -15.29 14.51
C THR A 69 1.64 -14.75 14.39
N TYR A 70 1.05 -14.74 13.19
CA TYR A 70 -0.36 -14.41 12.98
C TYR A 70 -1.30 -15.40 13.70
N PRO A 71 -2.41 -14.94 14.30
CA PRO A 71 -2.89 -13.55 14.46
C PRO A 71 -2.38 -12.85 15.74
N LYS A 72 -1.43 -13.43 16.48
CA LYS A 72 -0.92 -12.84 17.72
C LYS A 72 -0.17 -11.52 17.45
N SER A 73 0.47 -11.42 16.30
CA SER A 73 1.08 -10.21 15.76
C SER A 73 0.27 -9.66 14.57
N PRO A 74 0.39 -8.36 14.27
CA PRO A 74 -0.21 -7.79 13.07
C PRO A 74 0.41 -8.39 11.81
N PRO A 75 -0.39 -8.63 10.75
CA PRO A 75 0.16 -8.92 9.44
C PRO A 75 0.84 -7.69 8.85
N ARG A 76 1.73 -7.89 7.89
CA ARG A 76 2.35 -6.79 7.14
C ARG A 76 1.41 -6.37 6.02
N ALA A 77 1.03 -5.09 6.00
CA ALA A 77 0.19 -4.52 4.95
C ALA A 77 1.02 -3.59 4.05
N SER A 78 0.79 -3.67 2.74
CA SER A 78 1.36 -2.76 1.76
C SER A 78 0.35 -2.44 0.66
N ALA A 79 0.51 -1.30 -0.01
CA ALA A 79 -0.37 -0.84 -1.07
C ALA A 79 0.32 0.27 -1.88
N ASP A 80 -0.16 0.52 -3.10
CA ASP A 80 0.25 1.68 -3.93
C ASP A 80 -0.40 2.98 -3.41
N VAL A 81 -0.03 3.36 -2.20
CA VAL A 81 -0.49 4.57 -1.51
C VAL A 81 0.72 5.39 -1.11
N PRO A 82 0.59 6.71 -0.96
CA PRO A 82 1.77 7.55 -0.81
C PRO A 82 2.39 7.46 0.60
N TYR A 83 1.64 6.93 1.56
CA TYR A 83 2.14 6.37 2.82
C TYR A 83 1.17 5.28 3.31
N ILE A 84 1.68 4.28 4.01
CA ILE A 84 0.85 3.22 4.60
C ILE A 84 0.28 3.69 5.95
N PHE A 85 -0.89 3.18 6.32
CA PHE A 85 -1.54 3.49 7.59
C PHE A 85 -0.91 2.74 8.76
N ASP A 86 -1.00 3.32 9.96
CA ASP A 86 -0.63 2.64 11.21
C ASP A 86 -1.70 1.62 11.60
N LEU A 87 -1.51 0.36 11.19
CA LEU A 87 -2.43 -0.72 11.48
C LEU A 87 -2.60 -0.90 13.00
N LYS A 88 -3.82 -0.68 13.48
CA LYS A 88 -4.22 -1.00 14.86
C LYS A 88 -4.60 -2.47 14.91
N TRP A 89 -3.90 -3.21 15.77
CA TRP A 89 -4.03 -4.66 15.85
C TRP A 89 -4.12 -5.13 17.30
N SER A 90 -4.91 -6.18 17.50
CA SER A 90 -5.07 -6.90 18.76
C SER A 90 -5.14 -8.39 18.47
N ILE A 91 -4.98 -9.25 19.48
CA ILE A 91 -5.06 -10.71 19.31
C ILE A 91 -6.44 -11.20 18.82
N SER A 92 -7.49 -10.39 18.97
CA SER A 92 -8.83 -10.66 18.45
C SER A 92 -9.09 -10.05 17.08
N SER A 93 -8.12 -9.31 16.53
CA SER A 93 -8.23 -8.72 15.19
C SER A 93 -8.12 -9.79 14.11
N ARG A 94 -8.74 -9.50 12.97
CA ARG A 94 -8.88 -10.38 11.80
C ARG A 94 -8.59 -9.61 10.51
N LEU A 95 -8.51 -10.31 9.38
CA LEU A 95 -8.28 -9.68 8.07
C LEU A 95 -9.25 -8.54 7.75
N LYS A 96 -10.52 -8.65 8.14
CA LYS A 96 -11.53 -7.58 7.95
C LYS A 96 -11.13 -6.27 8.60
N ASP A 97 -10.40 -6.30 9.73
CA ASP A 97 -9.98 -5.09 10.42
C ASP A 97 -8.88 -4.36 9.63
N VAL A 98 -8.02 -5.10 8.93
CA VAL A 98 -7.03 -4.54 8.00
C VAL A 98 -7.74 -3.85 6.84
N VAL A 99 -8.71 -4.53 6.22
CA VAL A 99 -9.48 -4.01 5.08
C VAL A 99 -10.27 -2.75 5.47
N GLN A 100 -10.94 -2.77 6.62
CA GLN A 100 -11.70 -1.62 7.11
C GLN A 100 -10.79 -0.41 7.44
N GLN A 101 -9.64 -0.65 8.07
CA GLN A 101 -8.68 0.42 8.33
C GLN A 101 -8.07 0.98 7.05
N PHE A 102 -7.80 0.13 6.06
CA PHE A 102 -7.34 0.57 4.75
C PHE A 102 -8.42 1.39 4.02
N GLN A 103 -9.69 0.99 4.04
CA GLN A 103 -10.79 1.80 3.48
C GLN A 103 -10.85 3.20 4.09
N LYS A 104 -10.78 3.31 5.43
CA LYS A 104 -10.71 4.61 6.13
C LYS A 104 -9.46 5.40 5.77
N HIS A 105 -8.35 4.72 5.47
CA HIS A 105 -7.12 5.37 4.99
C HIS A 105 -7.32 5.95 3.58
N LEU A 106 -7.97 5.21 2.68
CA LEU A 106 -8.31 5.69 1.33
C LEU A 106 -9.20 6.93 1.38
N GLU A 107 -10.13 7.03 2.34
CA GLU A 107 -11.00 8.20 2.53
C GLU A 107 -10.19 9.48 2.81
N LYS A 108 -9.13 9.38 3.63
CA LYS A 108 -8.24 10.52 3.93
C LYS A 108 -7.46 10.97 2.70
N LEU A 109 -7.09 10.04 1.83
CA LEU A 109 -6.28 10.31 0.64
C LEU A 109 -7.11 10.82 -0.56
N GLN A 110 -8.43 10.98 -0.42
CA GLN A 110 -9.30 11.36 -1.53
C GLN A 110 -8.92 12.72 -2.14
N GLU A 111 -8.67 13.74 -1.31
CA GLU A 111 -8.30 15.08 -1.78
C GLU A 111 -6.94 15.07 -2.47
N PHE A 112 -5.97 14.35 -1.89
CA PHE A 112 -4.64 14.19 -2.46
C PHE A 112 -4.71 13.62 -3.88
N TRP A 113 -5.37 12.48 -4.07
CA TRP A 113 -5.47 11.89 -5.41
C TRP A 113 -6.36 12.70 -6.36
N SER A 114 -7.37 13.39 -5.85
CA SER A 114 -8.20 14.27 -6.69
C SER A 114 -7.38 15.41 -7.26
N THR A 115 -6.54 16.05 -6.44
CA THR A 115 -5.63 17.10 -6.87
C THR A 115 -4.63 16.58 -7.91
N LEU A 116 -4.06 15.39 -7.69
CA LEU A 116 -3.16 14.77 -8.67
C LEU A 116 -3.90 14.42 -9.98
N ASP A 117 -5.13 13.90 -9.90
CA ASP A 117 -5.94 13.61 -11.08
C ASP A 117 -6.23 14.88 -11.88
N ASP A 118 -6.49 16.01 -11.22
CA ASP A 118 -6.76 17.28 -11.87
C ASP A 118 -5.49 17.87 -12.52
N ILE A 119 -4.33 17.71 -11.87
CA ILE A 119 -3.01 18.07 -12.46
C ILE A 119 -2.73 17.21 -13.70
N ASP A 120 -2.86 15.89 -13.56
CA ASP A 120 -2.53 14.92 -14.62
C ASP A 120 -3.46 15.10 -15.84
N LYS A 121 -4.68 15.61 -15.64
CA LYS A 121 -5.63 15.94 -16.72
C LYS A 121 -5.42 17.32 -17.32
N SER A 122 -5.09 18.32 -16.51
CA SER A 122 -5.14 19.73 -16.92
C SER A 122 -3.79 20.28 -17.37
N LEU A 123 -2.69 19.65 -16.97
CA LEU A 123 -1.34 20.16 -17.17
C LEU A 123 -0.48 19.18 -17.96
N TRP A 124 0.54 19.70 -18.64
CA TRP A 124 1.53 18.87 -19.31
C TRP A 124 2.49 18.28 -18.27
N VAL A 125 2.18 17.09 -17.78
CA VAL A 125 3.09 16.30 -16.94
C VAL A 125 4.14 15.61 -17.81
N VAL A 126 5.40 15.94 -17.60
CA VAL A 126 6.55 15.37 -18.30
C VAL A 126 7.01 14.07 -17.62
N ASP A 127 6.95 14.06 -16.29
CA ASP A 127 7.41 12.95 -15.46
C ASP A 127 6.60 12.89 -14.15
N PRO A 128 6.18 11.71 -13.69
CA PRO A 128 6.25 10.40 -14.35
C PRO A 128 5.32 10.29 -15.58
N LYS A 129 5.72 9.51 -16.59
CA LYS A 129 4.85 9.23 -17.77
C LYS A 129 3.59 8.44 -17.42
N GLN A 130 3.70 7.57 -16.42
CA GLN A 130 2.59 6.78 -15.87
C GLN A 130 2.63 6.89 -14.35
N PRO A 131 1.97 7.91 -13.77
CA PRO A 131 1.99 8.10 -12.34
C PRO A 131 1.30 6.95 -11.60
N SER A 132 1.97 6.41 -10.59
CA SER A 132 1.34 5.54 -9.60
C SER A 132 0.63 6.36 -8.52
N ARG A 133 -0.22 5.71 -7.72
CA ARG A 133 -0.97 6.36 -6.64
C ARG A 133 -0.11 6.64 -5.40
N SER A 134 1.06 6.01 -5.30
CA SER A 134 2.09 6.34 -4.30
C SER A 134 2.94 7.56 -4.63
N MET A 135 3.00 7.99 -5.90
CA MET A 135 3.87 9.09 -6.30
C MET A 135 3.33 10.46 -5.90
N SER A 136 4.05 11.12 -5.00
CA SER A 136 3.74 12.46 -4.46
C SER A 136 4.42 13.61 -5.21
N HIS A 137 4.90 13.41 -6.44
CA HIS A 137 5.52 14.47 -7.23
C HIS A 137 5.10 14.44 -8.69
N ARG A 138 5.17 15.60 -9.35
CA ARG A 138 4.98 15.79 -10.80
C ARG A 138 5.97 16.82 -11.33
N GLN A 139 6.53 16.55 -12.50
CA GLN A 139 7.27 17.52 -13.30
C GLN A 139 6.35 18.07 -14.39
N ILE A 140 6.11 19.38 -14.36
CA ILE A 140 5.12 20.03 -15.21
C ILE A 140 5.83 20.96 -16.19
N ASN A 141 5.52 20.84 -17.48
CA ASN A 141 5.99 21.78 -18.48
C ASN A 141 5.18 23.07 -18.41
N ILE A 142 5.85 24.18 -18.10
CA ILE A 142 5.25 25.50 -17.97
C ILE A 142 5.62 26.45 -19.12
N GLY A 143 6.23 25.93 -20.20
CA GLY A 143 6.47 26.67 -21.43
C GLY A 143 7.87 26.48 -22.02
N GLN A 144 8.00 26.87 -23.30
CA GLN A 144 9.26 26.84 -24.03
C GLN A 144 10.04 28.13 -23.81
N LYS A 145 11.35 28.04 -23.56
CA LYS A 145 12.26 29.19 -23.64
C LYS A 145 12.74 29.36 -25.08
N THR A 146 13.05 30.60 -25.46
CA THR A 146 13.76 30.94 -26.69
C THR A 146 15.19 30.37 -26.65
N ASP A 147 15.35 29.08 -26.96
CA ASP A 147 16.60 28.34 -27.25
C ASP A 147 16.41 26.80 -27.26
N HIS A 148 15.18 26.28 -27.39
CA HIS A 148 14.85 24.84 -27.30
C HIS A 148 14.98 24.25 -25.87
N THR A 149 15.14 25.07 -24.82
CA THR A 149 15.00 24.59 -23.44
C THR A 149 13.56 24.72 -22.93
N TRP A 150 13.08 23.71 -22.21
CA TRP A 150 11.78 23.72 -21.54
C TRP A 150 11.91 24.30 -20.13
N LYS A 151 10.87 24.97 -19.65
CA LYS A 151 10.75 25.30 -18.23
C LYS A 151 9.93 24.20 -17.55
N ILE A 152 10.53 23.54 -16.57
CA ILE A 152 9.90 22.46 -15.82
C ILE A 152 9.71 22.91 -14.38
N LEU A 153 8.46 22.88 -13.91
CA LEU A 153 8.13 23.07 -12.51
C LEU A 153 8.08 21.70 -11.82
N HIS A 154 8.85 21.55 -10.74
CA HIS A 154 8.78 20.33 -9.92
C HIS A 154 7.86 20.61 -8.73
N VAL A 155 6.72 19.93 -8.72
CA VAL A 155 5.76 20.01 -7.62
C VAL A 155 5.94 18.78 -6.76
N PHE A 156 6.23 19.00 -5.47
CA PHE A 156 6.33 17.96 -4.46
C PHE A 156 5.22 18.14 -3.44
N TRP A 157 4.52 17.06 -3.16
CA TRP A 157 3.59 16.96 -2.06
C TRP A 157 4.29 16.39 -0.84
N ARG A 158 4.30 17.17 0.23
CA ARG A 158 4.75 16.70 1.53
C ARG A 158 3.58 16.07 2.25
N LEU A 159 3.68 14.77 2.47
CA LEU A 159 2.78 14.04 3.35
C LEU A 159 3.45 14.04 4.72
N ASN A 160 2.73 14.46 5.76
CA ASN A 160 3.26 14.49 7.13
C ASN A 160 3.48 13.05 7.64
N CYS A 161 4.58 12.43 7.22
CA CYS A 161 5.12 11.22 7.81
C CYS A 161 6.58 11.48 8.17
N GLN A 162 6.93 11.17 9.42
CA GLN A 162 8.14 11.56 10.11
C GLN A 162 9.42 11.12 9.36
N GLY A 163 10.28 12.08 8.98
CA GLY A 163 11.62 11.80 8.43
C GLY A 163 12.36 13.06 7.95
N PRO A 164 13.70 13.14 8.10
CA PRO A 164 14.47 14.37 7.85
C PRO A 164 14.66 14.66 6.36
N LEU A 165 14.73 15.96 6.09
CA LEU A 165 14.88 16.64 4.81
C LEU A 165 16.04 16.04 3.97
N MET A 166 15.72 15.31 2.90
CA MET A 166 16.68 15.03 1.83
C MET A 166 16.41 15.98 0.66
N TYR A 167 16.92 17.20 0.80
CA TYR A 167 17.00 18.16 -0.31
C TYR A 167 18.15 17.75 -1.23
N ARG A 168 17.91 16.79 -2.14
CA ARG A 168 18.93 16.42 -3.13
C ARG A 168 18.84 17.35 -4.34
N ARG A 169 19.64 18.41 -4.27
CA ARG A 169 19.99 19.26 -5.40
C ARG A 169 20.67 18.40 -6.47
N MET A 170 19.96 18.09 -7.55
CA MET A 170 20.58 17.59 -8.79
C MET A 170 20.50 18.70 -9.83
N THR A 171 21.62 19.38 -10.01
CA THR A 171 21.85 20.29 -11.14
C THR A 171 21.96 19.46 -12.41
N ASN A 172 21.26 19.86 -13.48
CA ASN A 172 21.88 20.41 -14.69
C ASN A 172 20.83 20.70 -15.79
N LYS A 173 20.85 21.95 -16.28
CA LYS A 173 20.23 22.49 -17.51
C LYS A 173 18.72 22.80 -17.60
N LEU A 174 17.93 22.70 -16.54
CA LEU A 174 16.55 23.22 -16.52
C LEU A 174 16.39 24.15 -15.30
N ASN A 175 15.79 25.33 -15.50
CA ASN A 175 15.37 26.18 -14.38
C ASN A 175 14.21 25.48 -13.69
N VAL A 176 14.52 24.72 -12.65
CA VAL A 176 13.55 24.02 -11.80
C VAL A 176 13.13 24.98 -10.68
N GLU A 177 11.91 25.48 -10.75
CA GLU A 177 11.27 26.12 -9.60
C GLU A 177 10.61 25.04 -8.72
N PHE A 178 10.76 25.17 -7.41
CA PHE A 178 10.18 24.27 -6.42
C PHE A 178 8.97 24.94 -5.79
N VAL A 179 7.80 24.31 -5.85
CA VAL A 179 6.63 24.72 -5.07
C VAL A 179 6.26 23.56 -4.15
N MET A 180 6.38 23.78 -2.84
CA MET A 180 5.83 22.88 -1.83
C MET A 180 4.38 23.26 -1.60
N LEU A 181 3.44 22.42 -2.04
CA LEU A 181 2.05 22.52 -1.64
C LEU A 181 1.86 21.66 -0.39
N ASN A 182 1.51 22.30 0.72
CA ASN A 182 1.15 21.62 1.95
C ASN A 182 -0.31 21.20 1.85
N VAL A 183 -0.60 19.90 1.93
CA VAL A 183 -1.93 19.42 2.30
C VAL A 183 -1.83 18.85 3.71
N PHE A 184 -2.54 19.49 4.63
CA PHE A 184 -2.75 18.98 5.98
C PHE A 184 -3.94 18.02 5.89
N LEU A 185 -3.68 16.71 5.90
CA LEU A 185 -4.69 15.66 6.12
C LEU A 185 -4.69 15.26 7.60
#